data_AF-A0A2R6AF17-F1
#
_entry.id   AF-A0A2R6AF17-F1
#
_cell.length_a   1.000
_cell.length_b   1.000
_cell.length_c   1.000
_cell.angle_alpha   90.00
_cell.angle_beta   90.00
_cell.angle_gamma   90.00
#
_symmetry.space_group_name_H-M   'P 1'
#
loop_
_entity.id
_entity.type
_entity.pdbx_description
1 polymer ?
#
loop_
_entity_poly.entity_id
_entity_poly.type
_entity_poly.pdbx_seq_one_letter_code
_entity_poly.pdbx_strand_id
1 'polypeptide(L)'
;MRNTLTDFQNFIFVSSKVMLFGYPSFAMEEKPLNFQARWACFSPSFEVLCVGNNGSACIINEQVRMLNTGVKQNIRCAAYFNEKLLLVGNGGLVLYGQSFERLDSHTTENLRRVVWSPDGKSALILGNNGSALLFDSQNKELLNLEGAINNLRGAVWVEGKEPIIVGNAYASAFVPTPNVYKFTQKKLEPLVQEPKVDLISVDWCFKKFYMMVGYDVVLHEARVYKMDGDFQSVEWKEQGVYLSAVAFHPTEEMALIATSHPSLQSDRIGFVYLYERGEVKPLFKLQGYGFVCASWRKDGKKALLLASKSVRTFDV
;
A
#
# COMPACT_ATOMS: atom_id res chain seq x y z
N MET A 1 31.10 -6.12 -49.22
CA MET A 1 31.11 -6.31 -47.76
C MET A 1 30.87 -4.96 -47.09
N ARG A 2 29.63 -4.65 -46.73
CA ARG A 2 29.29 -3.54 -45.82
C ARG A 2 28.54 -4.18 -44.66
N ASN A 3 29.20 -4.32 -43.51
CA ASN A 3 28.57 -4.67 -42.25
C ASN A 3 27.94 -3.40 -41.69
N THR A 4 26.62 -3.27 -41.82
CA THR A 4 25.83 -2.37 -40.98
C THR A 4 25.60 -3.08 -39.65
N LEU A 5 26.37 -2.68 -38.64
CA LEU A 5 26.07 -2.94 -37.23
C LEU A 5 24.68 -2.35 -36.94
N THR A 6 23.73 -3.22 -36.61
CA THR A 6 22.44 -2.83 -36.05
C THR A 6 22.66 -2.33 -34.63
N ASP A 7 22.44 -1.03 -34.44
CA ASP A 7 22.24 -0.40 -33.14
C ASP A 7 21.03 -1.04 -32.45
N PHE A 8 21.25 -2.09 -31.66
CA PHE A 8 20.30 -2.48 -30.63
C PHE A 8 20.37 -1.44 -29.53
N GLN A 9 19.53 -0.40 -29.65
CA GLN A 9 19.13 0.38 -28.48
C GLN A 9 18.55 -0.60 -27.46
N ASN A 10 19.29 -0.85 -26.38
CA ASN A 10 18.79 -1.55 -25.20
C ASN A 10 17.61 -0.75 -24.65
N PHE A 11 16.39 -1.07 -25.08
CA PHE A 11 15.18 -0.60 -24.43
C PHE A 11 15.18 -1.14 -23.01
N ILE A 12 15.62 -0.32 -22.06
CA ILE A 12 15.48 -0.61 -20.64
C ILE A 12 13.98 -0.74 -20.38
N PHE A 13 13.51 -1.97 -20.13
CA PHE A 13 12.11 -2.22 -19.84
C PHE A 13 11.75 -1.60 -18.48
N VAL A 14 11.13 -0.42 -18.51
CA VAL A 14 10.63 0.25 -17.30
C VAL A 14 9.33 -0.44 -16.87
N SER A 15 9.42 -1.19 -15.78
CA SER A 15 8.30 -1.96 -15.21
C SER A 15 7.49 -1.15 -14.20
N SER A 16 8.15 -0.31 -13.43
CA SER A 16 7.52 0.51 -12.38
C SER A 16 8.14 1.90 -12.33
N LYS A 17 7.43 2.85 -11.72
CA LYS A 17 7.85 4.24 -11.59
C LYS A 17 7.55 4.72 -10.18
N VAL A 18 8.56 5.28 -9.52
CA VAL A 18 8.37 6.06 -8.29
C VAL A 18 8.23 7.51 -8.69
N MET A 19 7.17 8.16 -8.23
CA MET A 19 6.93 9.59 -8.41
C MET A 19 7.01 10.28 -7.05
N LEU A 20 7.80 11.33 -6.98
CA LEU A 20 8.00 12.13 -5.79
C LEU A 20 7.44 13.53 -6.05
N PHE A 21 6.44 13.94 -5.27
CA PHE A 21 5.84 15.27 -5.39
C PHE A 21 6.32 16.14 -4.22
N GLY A 22 7.02 17.23 -4.51
CA GLY A 22 7.42 18.21 -3.50
C GLY A 22 6.23 19.08 -3.08
N TYR A 23 6.01 19.27 -1.79
CA TYR A 23 4.95 20.14 -1.27
C TYR A 23 5.54 21.47 -0.78
N PRO A 24 4.91 22.64 -1.05
CA PRO A 24 3.53 22.83 -1.53
C PRO A 24 3.30 22.93 -3.04
N SER A 25 4.35 22.95 -3.86
CA SER A 25 4.20 23.20 -5.31
C SER A 25 3.67 22.01 -6.13
N PHE A 26 3.72 20.81 -5.56
CA PHE A 26 3.51 19.53 -6.24
C PHE A 26 4.41 19.32 -7.46
N ALA A 27 5.60 19.93 -7.48
CA ALA A 27 6.62 19.64 -8.49
C ALA A 27 7.00 18.15 -8.42
N MET A 28 6.95 17.47 -9.57
CA MET A 28 7.07 16.02 -9.66
C MET A 28 8.42 15.60 -10.22
N GLU A 29 9.06 14.65 -9.54
CA GLU A 29 10.25 13.93 -9.99
C GLU A 29 9.94 12.45 -10.20
N GLU A 30 10.31 11.88 -11.34
CA GLU A 30 10.12 10.46 -11.65
C GLU A 30 11.44 9.68 -11.54
N LYS A 31 11.38 8.50 -10.92
CA LYS A 31 12.47 7.52 -10.88
C LYS A 31 12.00 6.19 -11.47
N PRO A 32 12.46 5.80 -12.68
CA PRO A 32 12.07 4.54 -13.30
C PRO A 32 12.73 3.34 -12.61
N LEU A 33 12.01 2.22 -12.55
CA LEU A 33 12.46 0.94 -12.03
C LEU A 33 12.30 -0.16 -13.09
N ASN A 34 13.32 -1.02 -13.19
CA ASN A 34 13.37 -2.14 -14.13
C ASN A 34 12.84 -3.46 -13.53
N PHE A 35 12.23 -3.43 -12.34
CA PHE A 35 11.57 -4.58 -11.73
C PHE A 35 10.12 -4.25 -11.36
N GLN A 36 9.33 -5.30 -11.12
CA GLN A 36 7.91 -5.19 -10.75
C GLN A 36 7.78 -4.83 -9.28
N ALA A 37 7.87 -3.54 -8.98
CA ALA A 37 7.73 -3.02 -7.62
C ALA A 37 6.27 -3.11 -7.15
N ARG A 38 6.10 -3.44 -5.86
CA ARG A 38 4.80 -3.63 -5.20
C ARG A 38 4.52 -2.63 -4.10
N TRP A 39 5.57 -2.11 -3.48
CA TRP A 39 5.47 -1.18 -2.38
C TRP A 39 6.69 -0.27 -2.35
N ALA A 40 6.48 0.95 -1.89
CA ALA A 40 7.56 1.87 -1.59
C ALA A 40 7.23 2.72 -0.37
N CYS A 41 8.23 3.04 0.44
CA CYS A 41 8.09 3.86 1.63
C CYS A 41 9.37 4.67 1.89
N PHE A 42 9.23 5.74 2.67
CA PHE A 42 10.39 6.51 3.12
C PHE A 42 11.09 5.80 4.28
N SER A 43 12.42 5.76 4.25
CA SER A 43 13.28 5.43 5.38
C SER A 43 13.31 6.59 6.39
N PRO A 44 13.88 6.38 7.60
CA PRO A 44 14.09 7.44 8.58
C PRO A 44 14.97 8.59 8.06
N SER A 45 15.91 8.28 7.18
CA SER A 45 16.80 9.20 6.45
C SER A 45 16.13 9.85 5.22
N PHE A 46 14.85 9.57 4.97
CA PHE A 46 14.06 10.04 3.83
C PHE A 46 14.50 9.54 2.45
N GLU A 47 15.31 8.49 2.41
CA GLU A 47 15.52 7.71 1.19
C GLU A 47 14.25 6.87 0.91
N VAL A 48 14.05 6.45 -0.33
CA VAL A 48 12.89 5.60 -0.68
C VAL A 48 13.33 4.16 -0.75
N LEU A 49 12.75 3.29 0.09
CA LEU A 49 12.85 1.85 -0.08
C LEU A 49 11.73 1.39 -1.02
N CYS A 50 12.07 0.68 -2.09
CA CYS A 50 11.12 -0.04 -2.93
C CYS A 50 11.33 -1.54 -2.81
N VAL A 51 10.25 -2.30 -2.77
CA VAL A 51 10.26 -3.76 -2.74
C VAL A 51 9.28 -4.34 -3.75
N GLY A 52 9.53 -5.55 -4.25
CA GLY A 52 8.73 -6.11 -5.33
C GLY A 52 8.86 -7.60 -5.56
N ASN A 53 8.58 -8.02 -6.80
CA ASN A 53 8.62 -9.43 -7.19
C ASN A 53 10.01 -10.05 -7.06
N ASN A 54 10.03 -11.37 -6.85
CA ASN A 54 11.26 -12.17 -6.83
C ASN A 54 12.31 -11.64 -5.86
N GLY A 55 11.89 -11.15 -4.68
CA GLY A 55 12.78 -10.56 -3.68
C GLY A 55 13.41 -9.22 -4.07
N SER A 56 13.03 -8.61 -5.20
CA SER A 56 13.63 -7.36 -5.67
C SER A 56 13.43 -6.24 -4.65
N ALA A 57 14.52 -5.54 -4.32
CA ALA A 57 14.47 -4.35 -3.49
C ALA A 57 15.54 -3.34 -3.92
N CYS A 58 15.26 -2.05 -3.72
CA CYS A 58 16.23 -0.98 -3.92
C CYS A 58 16.01 0.18 -2.94
N ILE A 59 17.07 0.93 -2.67
CA ILE A 59 17.01 2.26 -2.06
C ILE A 59 17.18 3.30 -3.17
N ILE A 60 16.39 4.36 -3.12
CA ILE A 60 16.47 5.50 -4.03
C ILE A 60 16.76 6.76 -3.22
N ASN A 61 17.86 7.42 -3.58
CA ASN A 61 18.17 8.78 -3.19
C ASN A 61 18.31 9.64 -4.47
N GLU A 62 19.50 10.13 -4.77
CA GLU A 62 19.85 10.65 -6.10
C GLU A 62 19.89 9.53 -7.15
N GLN A 63 20.40 8.36 -6.77
CA GLN A 63 20.55 7.17 -7.62
C GLN A 63 19.77 5.98 -7.07
N VAL A 64 19.56 4.97 -7.92
CA VAL A 64 18.93 3.71 -7.54
C VAL A 64 20.01 2.70 -7.14
N ARG A 65 20.00 2.25 -5.88
CA ARG A 65 20.90 1.21 -5.36
C ARG A 65 20.11 -0.06 -5.07
N MET A 66 20.41 -1.14 -5.82
CA MET A 66 19.78 -2.44 -5.59
C MET A 66 20.24 -3.05 -4.27
N LEU A 67 19.34 -3.76 -3.59
CA LEU A 67 19.60 -4.51 -2.37
C LEU A 67 19.49 -6.02 -2.64
N ASN A 68 20.30 -6.81 -1.95
CA ASN A 68 20.16 -8.27 -1.94
C ASN A 68 19.38 -8.69 -0.69
N THR A 69 18.14 -9.13 -0.90
CA THR A 69 17.25 -9.60 0.18
C THR A 69 17.44 -11.09 0.51
N GLY A 70 18.16 -11.84 -0.34
CA GLY A 70 18.36 -13.27 -0.17
C GLY A 70 17.11 -14.15 -0.40
N VAL A 71 15.98 -13.55 -0.79
CA VAL A 71 14.70 -14.27 -0.97
C VAL A 71 14.22 -14.25 -2.41
N LYS A 72 13.36 -15.20 -2.78
CA LYS A 72 12.75 -15.30 -4.11
C LYS A 72 11.23 -15.05 -4.09
N GLN A 73 10.64 -14.93 -2.92
CA GLN A 73 9.22 -14.63 -2.76
C GLN A 73 8.95 -13.17 -3.15
N ASN A 74 7.73 -12.89 -3.62
CA ASN A 74 7.32 -11.51 -3.85
C ASN A 74 7.18 -10.79 -2.51
N ILE A 75 7.87 -9.67 -2.35
CA ILE A 75 7.74 -8.79 -1.19
C ILE A 75 6.60 -7.81 -1.47
N ARG A 76 5.63 -7.76 -0.57
CA ARG A 76 4.34 -7.08 -0.74
C ARG A 76 4.26 -5.74 -0.01
N CYS A 77 4.99 -5.61 1.09
CA CYS A 77 5.03 -4.39 1.91
C CYS A 77 6.36 -4.29 2.65
N ALA A 78 6.78 -3.06 2.91
CA ALA A 78 7.88 -2.73 3.79
C ALA A 78 7.48 -1.54 4.66
N ALA A 79 7.76 -1.59 5.96
CA ALA A 79 7.43 -0.51 6.88
C ALA A 79 8.56 -0.27 7.87
N TYR A 80 8.94 1.00 8.01
CA TYR A 80 9.89 1.47 9.02
C TYR A 80 9.16 1.97 10.27
N PHE A 81 9.79 1.78 11.42
CA PHE A 81 9.59 2.57 12.63
C PHE A 81 10.96 2.91 13.20
N ASN A 82 11.39 4.17 13.05
CA ASN A 82 12.80 4.53 13.21
C ASN A 82 13.67 3.51 12.44
N GLU A 83 14.74 3.01 13.04
CA GLU A 83 15.65 2.04 12.41
C GLU A 83 15.08 0.60 12.31
N LYS A 84 13.90 0.32 12.89
CA LYS A 84 13.25 -0.98 12.77
C LYS A 84 12.58 -1.09 11.42
N LEU A 85 12.88 -2.16 10.70
CA LEU A 85 12.33 -2.43 9.36
C LEU A 85 11.67 -3.80 9.36
N LEU A 86 10.43 -3.86 8.87
CA LEU A 86 9.74 -5.12 8.56
C LEU A 86 9.42 -5.17 7.07
N LEU A 87 9.71 -6.30 6.42
CA LEU A 87 9.25 -6.61 5.07
C LEU A 87 8.40 -7.87 5.14
N VAL A 88 7.28 -7.87 4.43
CA VAL A 88 6.38 -9.03 4.38
C VAL A 88 5.99 -9.37 2.96
N GLY A 89 5.65 -10.63 2.70
CA GLY A 89 5.42 -11.09 1.35
C GLY A 89 4.67 -12.40 1.22
N ASN A 90 4.79 -12.98 0.03
CA ASN A 90 4.15 -14.25 -0.30
C ASN A 90 4.68 -15.40 0.56
N GLY A 91 3.84 -16.42 0.80
CA GLY A 91 4.26 -17.64 1.48
C GLY A 91 4.66 -17.43 2.94
N GLY A 92 3.97 -16.54 3.67
CA GLY A 92 4.29 -16.19 5.04
C GLY A 92 5.62 -15.48 5.25
N LEU A 93 6.21 -14.87 4.21
CA LEU A 93 7.50 -14.21 4.34
C LEU A 93 7.42 -13.04 5.34
N VAL A 94 8.28 -13.07 6.36
CA VAL A 94 8.57 -11.94 7.26
C VAL A 94 10.09 -11.79 7.36
N LEU A 95 10.59 -10.59 7.06
CA LEU A 95 11.99 -10.21 7.22
C LEU A 95 12.09 -9.01 8.16
N TYR A 96 13.12 -8.98 9.01
CA TYR A 96 13.35 -7.93 10.00
C TYR A 96 14.75 -7.33 9.89
N GLY A 97 14.82 -6.01 10.06
CA GLY A 97 16.06 -5.24 10.09
C GLY A 97 16.75 -5.11 8.73
N GLN A 98 17.86 -4.36 8.72
CA GLN A 98 18.62 -4.05 7.49
C GLN A 98 19.39 -5.25 6.93
N SER A 99 19.63 -6.28 7.75
CA SER A 99 20.21 -7.55 7.32
C SER A 99 19.18 -8.54 6.75
N PHE A 100 17.90 -8.16 6.73
CA PHE A 100 16.79 -9.01 6.25
C PHE A 100 16.73 -10.37 6.97
N GLU A 101 16.84 -10.36 8.29
CA GLU A 101 16.70 -11.55 9.12
C GLU A 101 15.31 -12.18 8.91
N ARG A 102 15.24 -13.46 8.53
CA ARG A 102 13.97 -14.14 8.35
C ARG A 102 13.38 -14.59 9.67
N LEU A 103 12.13 -14.22 9.92
CA LEU A 103 11.36 -14.67 11.07
C LEU A 103 10.36 -15.75 10.64
N ASP A 104 10.06 -16.70 11.53
CA ASP A 104 8.99 -17.68 11.32
C ASP A 104 7.64 -17.03 11.62
N SER A 105 6.77 -16.97 10.62
CA SER A 105 5.43 -16.39 10.73
C SER A 105 4.36 -17.39 11.12
N HIS A 106 4.69 -18.69 11.17
CA HIS A 106 3.75 -19.77 11.45
C HIS A 106 2.54 -19.82 10.50
N THR A 107 2.65 -19.24 9.30
CA THR A 107 1.65 -19.29 8.25
C THR A 107 2.30 -19.39 6.87
N THR A 108 1.57 -19.94 5.91
CA THR A 108 1.98 -19.97 4.49
C THR A 108 1.17 -18.98 3.65
N GLU A 109 0.25 -18.24 4.28
CA GLU A 109 -0.58 -17.27 3.59
C GLU A 109 0.22 -16.07 3.08
N ASN A 110 -0.28 -15.42 2.03
CA ASN A 110 0.37 -14.22 1.51
C ASN A 110 0.13 -13.04 2.46
N LEU A 111 1.21 -12.50 3.03
CA LEU A 111 1.18 -11.31 3.86
C LEU A 111 1.26 -10.06 2.95
N ARG A 112 0.41 -9.08 3.22
CA ARG A 112 0.10 -7.93 2.34
C ARG A 112 0.53 -6.60 2.92
N ARG A 113 0.46 -6.41 4.24
CA ARG A 113 0.67 -5.11 4.90
C ARG A 113 1.37 -5.25 6.25
N VAL A 114 2.08 -4.19 6.63
CA VAL A 114 2.64 -3.96 7.96
C VAL A 114 2.24 -2.57 8.40
N VAL A 115 1.77 -2.43 9.64
CA VAL A 115 1.60 -1.13 10.30
C VAL A 115 2.15 -1.21 11.72
N TRP A 116 3.05 -0.29 12.05
CA TRP A 116 3.66 -0.21 13.37
C TRP A 116 2.72 0.45 14.38
N SER A 117 2.80 0.03 15.64
CA SER A 117 2.23 0.80 16.74
C SER A 117 2.93 2.17 16.83
N PRO A 118 2.25 3.22 17.31
CA PRO A 118 2.83 4.56 17.43
C PRO A 118 4.07 4.63 18.32
N ASP A 119 4.21 3.71 19.28
CA ASP A 119 5.39 3.58 20.13
C ASP A 119 6.46 2.62 19.57
N GLY A 120 6.17 1.97 18.45
CA GLY A 120 7.03 1.02 17.76
C GLY A 120 7.39 -0.23 18.54
N LYS A 121 6.67 -0.53 19.63
CA LYS A 121 6.85 -1.76 20.39
C LYS A 121 6.27 -2.96 19.67
N SER A 122 5.21 -2.74 18.88
CA SER A 122 4.55 -3.79 18.12
C SER A 122 4.25 -3.39 16.68
N ALA A 123 3.91 -4.36 15.84
CA ALA A 123 3.35 -4.10 14.52
C ALA A 123 2.24 -5.11 14.19
N LEU A 124 1.20 -4.67 13.49
CA LEU A 124 0.24 -5.57 12.86
C LEU A 124 0.75 -5.95 11.47
N ILE A 125 0.70 -7.24 11.17
CA ILE A 125 0.99 -7.79 9.85
C ILE A 125 -0.28 -8.47 9.36
N LEU A 126 -0.72 -8.14 8.14
CA LEU A 126 -2.03 -8.56 7.63
C LEU A 126 -1.87 -9.24 6.27
N GLY A 127 -2.71 -10.22 5.97
CA GLY A 127 -2.58 -11.06 4.78
C GLY A 127 -3.91 -11.56 4.22
N ASN A 128 -3.78 -12.56 3.35
CA ASN A 128 -4.91 -13.26 2.74
C ASN A 128 -5.61 -14.19 3.75
N ASN A 129 -6.85 -14.58 3.45
CA ASN A 129 -7.62 -15.60 4.18
C ASN A 129 -7.67 -15.37 5.72
N GLY A 130 -7.78 -14.11 6.14
CA GLY A 130 -7.82 -13.74 7.56
C GLY A 130 -6.48 -13.79 8.29
N SER A 131 -5.38 -14.11 7.61
CA SER A 131 -4.04 -14.16 8.22
C SER A 131 -3.69 -12.78 8.79
N ALA A 132 -3.53 -12.73 10.11
CA ALA A 132 -3.14 -11.53 10.84
C ALA A 132 -2.17 -11.93 11.96
N LEU A 133 -1.09 -11.16 12.12
CA LEU A 133 -0.06 -11.38 13.13
C LEU A 133 0.17 -10.10 13.93
N LEU A 134 0.47 -10.25 15.21
CA LEU A 134 1.05 -9.21 16.04
C LEU A 134 2.54 -9.50 16.24
N PHE A 135 3.38 -8.59 15.79
CA PHE A 135 4.82 -8.62 16.02
C PHE A 135 5.18 -7.91 17.32
N ASP A 136 6.02 -8.53 18.15
CA ASP A 136 6.71 -7.92 19.28
C ASP A 136 8.15 -7.57 18.88
N SER A 137 8.47 -6.29 18.86
CA SER A 137 9.79 -5.81 18.44
C SER A 137 10.91 -6.00 19.45
N GLN A 138 10.59 -6.23 20.73
CA GLN A 138 11.59 -6.47 21.76
C GLN A 138 12.13 -7.90 21.65
N ASN A 139 11.22 -8.86 21.50
CA ASN A 139 11.56 -10.28 21.46
C ASN A 139 11.65 -10.85 20.03
N LYS A 140 11.24 -10.06 19.02
CA LYS A 140 11.09 -10.47 17.61
C LYS A 140 10.12 -11.64 17.41
N GLU A 141 9.11 -11.72 18.26
CA GLU A 141 8.11 -12.79 18.24
C GLU A 141 6.87 -12.40 17.42
N LEU A 142 6.21 -13.41 16.86
CA LEU A 142 4.99 -13.27 16.08
C LEU A 142 3.86 -14.08 16.73
N LEU A 143 2.74 -13.42 16.97
CA LEU A 143 1.52 -14.04 17.49
C LEU A 143 0.43 -14.02 16.43
N ASN A 144 -0.14 -15.19 16.13
CA ASN A 144 -1.34 -15.28 15.28
C ASN A 144 -2.54 -14.60 15.94
N LEU A 145 -3.28 -13.83 15.17
CA LEU A 145 -4.50 -13.15 15.58
C LEU A 145 -5.70 -13.77 14.87
N GLU A 146 -6.81 -13.87 15.59
CA GLU A 146 -8.07 -14.37 15.06
C GLU A 146 -9.05 -13.24 14.71
N GLY A 147 -10.16 -13.58 14.05
CA GLY A 147 -11.35 -12.72 13.90
C GLY A 147 -11.68 -12.26 12.49
N ALA A 148 -10.78 -12.46 11.52
CA ALA A 148 -11.04 -12.24 10.10
C ALA A 148 -10.92 -13.55 9.31
N ILE A 149 -11.58 -13.62 8.15
CA ILE A 149 -11.53 -14.78 7.24
C ILE A 149 -11.34 -14.39 5.76
N ASN A 150 -11.42 -13.09 5.46
CA ASN A 150 -11.25 -12.49 4.13
C ASN A 150 -9.83 -11.99 3.90
N ASN A 151 -9.55 -11.51 2.68
CA ASN A 151 -8.30 -10.83 2.39
C ASN A 151 -8.24 -9.46 3.09
N LEU A 152 -7.23 -9.26 3.93
CA LEU A 152 -6.95 -7.97 4.57
C LEU A 152 -5.98 -7.15 3.70
N ARG A 153 -6.28 -5.86 3.52
CA ARG A 153 -5.70 -5.03 2.44
C ARG A 153 -4.95 -3.80 2.90
N GLY A 154 -5.45 -3.14 3.93
CA GLY A 154 -4.90 -1.88 4.44
C GLY A 154 -5.13 -1.77 5.93
N ALA A 155 -4.29 -1.01 6.61
CA ALA A 155 -4.49 -0.68 8.01
C ALA A 155 -3.77 0.60 8.39
N VAL A 156 -4.25 1.22 9.47
CA VAL A 156 -3.65 2.41 10.08
C VAL A 156 -3.71 2.27 11.60
N TRP A 157 -2.62 2.65 12.27
CA TRP A 157 -2.50 2.64 13.73
C TRP A 157 -2.12 4.04 14.20
N VAL A 158 -3.04 4.70 14.88
CA VAL A 158 -2.91 6.10 15.31
C VAL A 158 -2.74 6.14 16.82
N GLU A 159 -1.96 7.09 17.32
CA GLU A 159 -1.79 7.31 18.76
C GLU A 159 -3.13 7.59 19.45
N GLY A 160 -3.38 6.89 20.56
CA GLY A 160 -4.62 7.03 21.33
C GLY A 160 -5.87 6.44 20.67
N LYS A 161 -5.73 5.68 19.57
CA LYS A 161 -6.86 5.01 18.89
C LYS A 161 -6.55 3.55 18.61
N GLU A 162 -7.60 2.73 18.54
CA GLU A 162 -7.49 1.36 18.04
C GLU A 162 -7.05 1.36 16.56
N PRO A 163 -6.25 0.37 16.13
CA PRO A 163 -5.95 0.19 14.73
C PRO A 163 -7.21 -0.12 13.95
N ILE A 164 -7.35 0.49 12.77
CA ILE A 164 -8.40 0.17 11.82
C ILE A 164 -7.80 -0.61 10.66
N ILE A 165 -8.46 -1.70 10.30
CA ILE A 165 -8.06 -2.62 9.24
C ILE A 165 -9.19 -2.67 8.21
N VAL A 166 -8.84 -2.66 6.93
CA VAL A 166 -9.79 -2.82 5.83
C VAL A 166 -9.47 -4.04 4.97
N GLY A 167 -10.51 -4.63 4.38
CA GLY A 167 -10.42 -5.85 3.60
C GLY A 167 -11.50 -6.00 2.54
N ASN A 168 -11.63 -7.22 2.03
CA ASN A 168 -12.57 -7.55 0.97
C ASN A 168 -13.99 -7.77 1.49
N ALA A 169 -15.01 -7.55 0.65
CA ALA A 169 -16.41 -7.83 1.00
C ALA A 169 -16.72 -9.34 1.06
N TYR A 170 -15.85 -10.16 0.47
CA TYR A 170 -16.02 -11.60 0.39
C TYR A 170 -14.74 -12.35 0.78
N ALA A 171 -14.93 -13.49 1.45
CA ALA A 171 -13.94 -14.54 1.56
C ALA A 171 -14.10 -15.59 0.44
N SER A 172 -13.35 -16.69 0.53
CA SER A 172 -13.47 -17.84 -0.36
C SER A 172 -14.93 -18.31 -0.49
N ALA A 173 -15.29 -18.80 -1.69
CA ALA A 173 -16.65 -19.20 -2.03
C ALA A 173 -17.72 -18.10 -1.86
N PHE A 174 -17.33 -16.82 -1.99
CA PHE A 174 -18.22 -15.66 -1.92
C PHE A 174 -18.98 -15.51 -0.59
N VAL A 175 -18.41 -16.03 0.50
CA VAL A 175 -18.95 -15.81 1.85
C VAL A 175 -18.83 -14.31 2.18
N PRO A 176 -19.94 -13.59 2.44
CA PRO A 176 -19.89 -12.19 2.81
C PRO A 176 -19.12 -11.99 4.11
N THR A 177 -18.28 -10.95 4.17
CA THR A 177 -17.46 -10.66 5.34
C THR A 177 -17.49 -9.19 5.72
N PRO A 178 -17.26 -8.85 6.99
CA PRO A 178 -16.87 -7.50 7.37
C PRO A 178 -15.65 -7.07 6.54
N ASN A 179 -15.67 -5.83 6.08
CA ASN A 179 -14.57 -5.21 5.33
C ASN A 179 -13.93 -4.06 6.11
N VAL A 180 -14.39 -3.78 7.32
CA VAL A 180 -13.70 -2.95 8.31
C VAL A 180 -13.65 -3.70 9.64
N TYR A 181 -12.45 -3.76 10.23
CA TYR A 181 -12.19 -4.33 11.54
C TYR A 181 -11.45 -3.32 12.41
N LYS A 182 -11.59 -3.46 13.72
CA LYS A 182 -10.70 -2.84 14.70
C LYS A 182 -9.85 -3.90 15.37
N PHE A 183 -8.63 -3.54 15.79
CA PHE A 183 -7.80 -4.43 16.60
C PHE A 183 -7.93 -4.09 18.09
N THR A 184 -8.41 -5.04 18.88
CA THR A 184 -8.62 -4.92 20.32
C THR A 184 -8.25 -6.23 21.00
N GLN A 185 -7.57 -6.14 22.15
CA GLN A 185 -7.26 -7.31 22.98
C GLN A 185 -6.65 -8.51 22.23
N LYS A 186 -5.71 -8.26 21.31
CA LYS A 186 -5.05 -9.29 20.48
C LYS A 186 -6.02 -10.06 19.56
N LYS A 187 -7.09 -9.42 19.09
CA LYS A 187 -8.03 -9.96 18.11
C LYS A 187 -8.47 -8.88 17.12
N LEU A 188 -8.89 -9.30 15.92
CA LEU A 188 -9.62 -8.45 14.99
C LEU A 188 -11.13 -8.56 15.26
N GLU A 189 -11.74 -7.45 15.64
CA GLU A 189 -13.19 -7.36 15.84
C GLU A 189 -13.85 -6.72 14.62
N PRO A 190 -14.90 -7.33 14.04
CA PRO A 190 -15.71 -6.71 13.00
C PRO A 190 -16.28 -5.35 13.44
N LEU A 191 -16.23 -4.36 12.55
CA LEU A 191 -16.80 -3.03 12.77
C LEU A 191 -17.86 -2.67 11.72
N VAL A 192 -17.57 -2.91 10.44
CA VAL A 192 -18.48 -2.60 9.33
C VAL A 192 -18.46 -3.74 8.31
N GLN A 193 -19.63 -4.01 7.74
CA GLN A 193 -19.83 -4.92 6.62
C GLN A 193 -20.56 -4.17 5.50
N GLU A 194 -19.78 -3.50 4.66
CA GLU A 194 -20.31 -2.84 3.47
C GLU A 194 -20.43 -3.89 2.34
N PRO A 195 -21.65 -4.18 1.83
CA PRO A 195 -21.85 -5.25 0.87
C PRO A 195 -21.18 -4.94 -0.47
N LYS A 196 -20.56 -5.95 -1.08
CA LYS A 196 -19.96 -5.88 -2.44
C LYS A 196 -18.84 -4.85 -2.61
N VAL A 197 -18.26 -4.34 -1.53
CA VAL A 197 -17.17 -3.36 -1.60
C VAL A 197 -15.87 -3.95 -1.08
N ASP A 198 -14.86 -4.01 -1.94
CA ASP A 198 -13.50 -4.28 -1.52
C ASP A 198 -12.83 -2.96 -1.13
N LEU A 199 -12.47 -2.82 0.15
CA LEU A 199 -11.71 -1.69 0.66
C LEU A 199 -10.21 -2.00 0.58
N ILE A 200 -9.46 -1.13 -0.09
CA ILE A 200 -8.07 -1.39 -0.48
C ILE A 200 -7.06 -0.62 0.36
N SER A 201 -7.39 0.62 0.73
CA SER A 201 -6.52 1.49 1.50
C SER A 201 -7.32 2.30 2.52
N VAL A 202 -6.70 2.54 3.67
CA VAL A 202 -7.23 3.39 4.73
C VAL A 202 -6.11 4.28 5.25
N ASP A 203 -6.42 5.53 5.55
CA ASP A 203 -5.51 6.43 6.23
C ASP A 203 -6.26 7.44 7.11
N TRP A 204 -5.55 8.07 8.04
CA TRP A 204 -6.10 8.96 9.06
C TRP A 204 -5.91 10.42 8.68
N CYS A 205 -7.02 11.15 8.53
CA CYS A 205 -6.99 12.60 8.50
C CYS A 205 -6.77 13.11 9.94
N PHE A 206 -5.67 13.82 10.17
CA PHE A 206 -5.24 14.25 11.50
C PHE A 206 -6.38 14.88 12.34
N LYS A 207 -6.72 14.19 13.44
CA LYS A 207 -7.75 14.57 14.44
C LYS A 207 -9.18 14.69 13.88
N LYS A 208 -9.46 14.16 12.70
CA LYS A 208 -10.79 14.25 12.09
C LYS A 208 -11.42 12.88 11.86
N PHE A 209 -10.97 12.14 10.86
CA PHE A 209 -11.66 10.92 10.43
C PHE A 209 -10.69 9.96 9.72
N TYR A 210 -11.04 8.68 9.67
CA TYR A 210 -10.43 7.71 8.76
C TYR A 210 -11.05 7.87 7.38
N MET A 211 -10.25 7.92 6.31
CA MET A 211 -10.74 7.76 4.94
C MET A 211 -10.38 6.38 4.43
N MET A 212 -11.36 5.72 3.85
CA MET A 212 -11.20 4.39 3.25
C MET A 212 -11.55 4.50 1.77
N VAL A 213 -10.75 3.87 0.92
CA VAL A 213 -10.97 3.86 -0.52
C VAL A 213 -10.94 2.44 -1.07
N GLY A 214 -11.77 2.21 -2.07
CA GLY A 214 -11.94 0.90 -2.69
C GLY A 214 -12.83 0.97 -3.92
N TYR A 215 -13.49 -0.14 -4.21
CA TYR A 215 -14.41 -0.25 -5.34
C TYR A 215 -15.52 -1.27 -5.09
N ASP A 216 -16.63 -1.08 -5.81
CA ASP A 216 -17.71 -2.05 -5.90
C ASP A 216 -17.30 -3.19 -6.82
N VAL A 217 -17.31 -4.42 -6.31
CA VAL A 217 -16.82 -5.60 -7.05
C VAL A 217 -17.79 -6.09 -8.12
N VAL A 218 -19.03 -5.60 -8.14
CA VAL A 218 -20.05 -5.97 -9.12
C VAL A 218 -20.20 -4.90 -10.18
N LEU A 219 -20.37 -3.65 -9.76
CA LEU A 219 -20.60 -2.52 -10.66
C LEU A 219 -19.29 -1.96 -11.23
N HIS A 220 -18.15 -2.30 -10.63
CA HIS A 220 -16.87 -1.70 -10.96
C HIS A 220 -16.97 -0.18 -10.89
N GLU A 221 -17.25 0.32 -9.70
CA GLU A 221 -17.34 1.76 -9.39
C GLU A 221 -16.46 2.10 -8.19
N ALA A 222 -15.87 3.30 -8.21
CA ALA A 222 -15.09 3.81 -7.09
C ALA A 222 -15.97 3.96 -5.84
N ARG A 223 -15.39 3.64 -4.67
CA ARG A 223 -16.04 3.80 -3.37
C ARG A 223 -15.11 4.49 -2.39
N VAL A 224 -15.63 5.52 -1.72
CA VAL A 224 -14.93 6.28 -0.69
C VAL A 224 -15.82 6.33 0.54
N TYR A 225 -15.22 6.15 1.71
CA TYR A 225 -15.91 6.25 3.00
C TYR A 225 -15.11 7.10 3.96
N LYS A 226 -15.81 7.76 4.87
CA LYS A 226 -15.25 8.44 6.03
C LYS A 226 -15.77 7.81 7.31
N MET A 227 -14.94 7.78 8.34
CA MET A 227 -15.32 7.26 9.64
C MET A 227 -14.75 8.11 10.79
N ASP A 228 -15.64 8.70 11.59
CA ASP A 228 -15.38 9.37 12.87
C ASP A 228 -16.47 8.95 13.86
N GLY A 229 -16.40 7.69 14.31
CA GLY A 229 -17.50 7.00 14.97
C GLY A 229 -18.52 6.46 13.97
N ASP A 230 -19.14 7.34 13.18
CA ASP A 230 -20.11 6.95 12.14
C ASP A 230 -19.42 6.60 10.82
N PHE A 231 -19.89 5.55 10.15
CA PHE A 231 -19.41 5.13 8.82
C PHE A 231 -20.29 5.74 7.72
N GLN A 232 -19.69 6.57 6.87
CA GLN A 232 -20.43 7.36 5.87
C GLN A 232 -19.79 7.22 4.49
N SER A 233 -20.62 6.98 3.46
CA SER A 233 -20.17 7.01 2.07
C SER A 233 -19.92 8.45 1.61
N VAL A 234 -18.92 8.61 0.76
CA VAL A 234 -18.60 9.88 0.08
C VAL A 234 -18.72 9.63 -1.41
N GLU A 235 -19.54 10.44 -2.07
CA GLU A 235 -19.72 10.36 -3.51
C GLU A 235 -18.40 10.65 -4.24
N TRP A 236 -18.04 9.78 -5.18
CA TRP A 236 -16.87 9.95 -6.03
C TRP A 236 -17.29 10.22 -7.46
N LYS A 237 -17.00 11.43 -7.96
CA LYS A 237 -17.39 11.89 -9.31
C LYS A 237 -16.25 11.86 -10.32
N GLU A 238 -15.05 11.54 -9.87
CA GLU A 238 -13.85 11.61 -10.68
C GLU A 238 -13.58 10.32 -11.46
N GLN A 239 -12.72 10.41 -12.47
CA GLN A 239 -12.36 9.25 -13.31
C GLN A 239 -11.50 8.24 -12.54
N GLY A 240 -11.50 7.00 -13.04
CA GLY A 240 -10.75 5.91 -12.45
C GLY A 240 -11.61 5.14 -11.46
N VAL A 241 -11.74 3.84 -11.73
CA VAL A 241 -12.71 2.99 -11.03
C VAL A 241 -12.12 2.39 -9.75
N TYR A 242 -10.87 1.94 -9.80
CA TYR A 242 -10.26 1.17 -8.71
C TYR A 242 -9.40 2.11 -7.87
N LEU A 243 -9.98 2.72 -6.82
CA LEU A 243 -9.19 3.50 -5.88
C LEU A 243 -8.26 2.57 -5.11
N SER A 244 -6.95 2.77 -5.25
CA SER A 244 -5.95 1.77 -4.86
C SER A 244 -5.03 2.25 -3.72
N ALA A 245 -5.00 3.55 -3.44
CA ALA A 245 -4.24 4.11 -2.34
C ALA A 245 -4.85 5.45 -1.89
N VAL A 246 -4.79 5.70 -0.59
CA VAL A 246 -5.02 7.01 0.02
C VAL A 246 -3.88 7.29 0.98
N ALA A 247 -3.36 8.52 0.98
CA ALA A 247 -2.32 8.96 1.90
C ALA A 247 -2.55 10.42 2.30
N PHE A 248 -2.84 10.65 3.58
CA PHE A 248 -2.97 11.98 4.17
C PHE A 248 -1.62 12.62 4.43
N HIS A 249 -1.58 13.93 4.22
CA HIS A 249 -0.48 14.75 4.71
C HIS A 249 -0.44 14.67 6.25
N PRO A 250 0.74 14.59 6.88
CA PRO A 250 0.85 14.36 8.32
C PRO A 250 0.23 15.46 9.20
N THR A 251 0.08 16.68 8.68
CA THR A 251 -0.39 17.85 9.45
C THR A 251 -1.50 18.65 8.78
N GLU A 252 -1.84 18.36 7.52
CA GLU A 252 -2.80 19.16 6.75
C GLU A 252 -4.05 18.33 6.46
N GLU A 253 -5.19 18.98 6.29
CA GLU A 253 -6.44 18.33 5.89
C GLU A 253 -6.47 18.06 4.38
N MET A 254 -5.48 17.29 3.92
CA MET A 254 -5.30 16.96 2.52
C MET A 254 -4.74 15.56 2.34
N ALA A 255 -5.12 14.90 1.25
CA ALA A 255 -4.63 13.57 0.89
C ALA A 255 -4.37 13.44 -0.60
N LEU A 256 -3.46 12.55 -0.94
CA LEU A 256 -3.39 12.00 -2.29
C LEU A 256 -4.25 10.74 -2.36
N ILE A 257 -5.12 10.68 -3.36
CA ILE A 257 -5.92 9.49 -3.67
C ILE A 257 -5.51 9.03 -5.06
N ALA A 258 -5.04 7.78 -5.15
CA ALA A 258 -4.55 7.22 -6.40
C ALA A 258 -5.44 6.08 -6.88
N THR A 259 -5.50 5.93 -8.20
CA THR A 259 -6.31 4.91 -8.84
C THR A 259 -5.45 3.89 -9.57
N SER A 260 -6.03 2.73 -9.75
CA SER A 260 -5.52 1.70 -10.64
C SER A 260 -6.60 1.34 -11.64
N HIS A 261 -6.31 0.33 -12.45
CA HIS A 261 -7.18 -0.08 -13.52
C HIS A 261 -7.18 -1.61 -13.63
N PRO A 262 -8.35 -2.25 -13.86
CA PRO A 262 -8.44 -3.71 -13.93
C PRO A 262 -7.68 -4.27 -15.14
N SER A 263 -7.74 -3.57 -16.28
CA SER A 263 -6.99 -3.94 -17.49
C SER A 263 -5.48 -3.76 -17.32
N LEU A 264 -4.72 -4.66 -17.96
CA LEU A 264 -3.26 -4.56 -18.13
C LEU A 264 -2.84 -3.97 -19.47
N GLN A 265 -3.80 -3.50 -20.28
CA GLN A 265 -3.51 -2.88 -21.56
C GLN A 265 -2.69 -1.59 -21.40
N SER A 266 -1.90 -1.27 -22.42
CA SER A 266 -0.96 -0.15 -22.41
C SER A 266 -1.61 1.22 -22.51
N ASP A 267 -2.87 1.29 -22.94
CA ASP A 267 -3.67 2.50 -23.09
C ASP A 267 -4.40 2.93 -21.80
N ARG A 268 -4.48 2.05 -20.80
CA ARG A 268 -5.11 2.37 -19.50
C ARG A 268 -4.50 3.63 -18.87
N ILE A 269 -5.27 4.32 -18.04
CA ILE A 269 -4.82 5.53 -17.34
C ILE A 269 -5.00 5.34 -15.84
N GLY A 270 -3.91 5.49 -15.09
CA GLY A 270 -3.95 5.69 -13.65
C GLY A 270 -4.06 7.17 -13.33
N PHE A 271 -4.86 7.52 -12.33
CA PHE A 271 -5.11 8.89 -11.91
C PHE A 271 -4.62 9.11 -10.48
N VAL A 272 -4.23 10.35 -10.20
CA VAL A 272 -3.93 10.85 -8.86
C VAL A 272 -4.75 12.10 -8.66
N TYR A 273 -5.45 12.14 -7.54
CA TYR A 273 -6.26 13.25 -7.11
C TYR A 273 -5.72 13.84 -5.81
N LEU A 274 -5.85 15.15 -5.69
CA LEU A 274 -5.68 15.86 -4.45
C LEU A 274 -7.06 16.02 -3.80
N TYR A 275 -7.23 15.42 -2.62
CA TYR A 275 -8.32 15.74 -1.72
C TYR A 275 -7.86 16.87 -0.80
N GLU A 276 -8.64 17.94 -0.67
CA GLU A 276 -8.37 19.03 0.26
C GLU A 276 -9.70 19.59 0.80
N ARG A 277 -9.88 19.52 2.13
CA ARG A 277 -11.04 20.10 2.84
C ARG A 277 -12.41 19.78 2.22
N GLY A 278 -12.59 18.57 1.71
CA GLY A 278 -13.85 18.09 1.13
C GLY A 278 -13.92 18.18 -0.40
N GLU A 279 -13.01 18.90 -1.03
CA GLU A 279 -12.91 18.97 -2.49
C GLU A 279 -11.92 17.94 -3.03
N VAL A 280 -12.18 17.42 -4.23
CA VAL A 280 -11.28 16.53 -4.95
C VAL A 280 -10.91 17.20 -6.27
N LYS A 281 -9.62 17.26 -6.60
CA LYS A 281 -9.11 17.86 -7.83
C LYS A 281 -8.14 16.91 -8.52
N PRO A 282 -8.19 16.75 -9.86
CA PRO A 282 -7.18 16.00 -10.58
C PRO A 282 -5.80 16.63 -10.39
N LEU A 283 -4.81 15.82 -10.02
CA LEU A 283 -3.43 16.27 -9.83
C LEU A 283 -2.51 15.73 -10.93
N PHE A 284 -2.60 14.44 -11.24
CA PHE A 284 -1.71 13.79 -12.17
C PHE A 284 -2.39 12.59 -12.84
N LYS A 285 -1.93 12.24 -14.05
CA LYS A 285 -2.36 11.01 -14.74
C LYS A 285 -1.17 10.34 -15.42
N LEU A 286 -1.22 9.01 -15.48
CA LEU A 286 -0.14 8.20 -16.03
C LEU A 286 -0.70 7.10 -16.93
N GLN A 287 -0.37 7.17 -18.22
CA GLN A 287 -0.78 6.17 -19.20
C GLN A 287 0.07 4.90 -19.10
N GLY A 288 -0.57 3.73 -19.20
CA GLY A 288 0.07 2.43 -19.19
C GLY A 288 0.43 1.91 -17.80
N TYR A 289 0.07 2.61 -16.72
CA TYR A 289 0.38 2.22 -15.34
C TYR A 289 -0.85 2.33 -14.44
N GLY A 290 -0.90 1.48 -13.41
CA GLY A 290 -1.80 1.66 -12.27
C GLY A 290 -1.00 1.98 -11.01
N PHE A 291 -1.55 2.83 -10.14
CA PHE A 291 -0.92 3.14 -8.85
C PHE A 291 -1.18 2.03 -7.84
N VAL A 292 -0.17 1.70 -7.02
CA VAL A 292 -0.21 0.59 -6.05
C VAL A 292 0.09 1.02 -4.61
N CYS A 293 0.64 2.22 -4.42
CA CYS A 293 1.00 2.74 -3.11
C CYS A 293 1.08 4.27 -3.18
N ALA A 294 0.66 4.93 -2.10
CA ALA A 294 0.86 6.34 -1.84
C ALA A 294 1.35 6.49 -0.39
N SER A 295 2.23 7.45 -0.12
CA SER A 295 2.62 7.81 1.25
C SER A 295 3.17 9.24 1.30
N TRP A 296 3.23 9.81 2.49
CA TRP A 296 3.91 11.08 2.76
C TRP A 296 5.16 10.85 3.59
N ARG A 297 6.17 11.69 3.39
CA ARG A 297 7.25 11.83 4.38
C ARG A 297 6.65 12.32 5.69
N LYS A 298 7.21 11.88 6.81
CA LYS A 298 6.81 12.35 8.15
C LYS A 298 6.93 13.85 8.36
N ASP A 299 7.77 14.55 7.58
CA ASP A 299 7.93 16.00 7.63
C ASP A 299 6.96 16.76 6.69
N GLY A 300 6.11 16.05 5.94
CA GLY A 300 5.13 16.63 5.02
C GLY A 300 5.71 17.20 3.72
N LYS A 301 7.04 17.25 3.55
CA LYS A 301 7.65 18.00 2.44
C LYS A 301 7.62 17.27 1.10
N LYS A 302 7.38 15.96 1.09
CA LYS A 302 7.34 15.16 -0.13
C LYS A 302 6.31 14.04 0.00
N ALA A 303 5.49 13.88 -1.03
CA ALA A 303 4.67 12.69 -1.21
C ALA A 303 5.36 11.71 -2.15
N LEU A 304 5.06 10.44 -1.97
CA LEU A 304 5.51 9.33 -2.80
C LEU A 304 4.30 8.62 -3.38
N LEU A 305 4.39 8.29 -4.66
CA LEU A 305 3.47 7.42 -5.37
C LEU A 305 4.27 6.36 -6.14
N LEU A 306 3.84 5.11 -6.04
CA LEU A 306 4.40 4.01 -6.83
C LEU A 306 3.38 3.54 -7.85
N ALA A 307 3.78 3.50 -9.11
CA ALA A 307 2.98 2.94 -10.19
C ALA A 307 3.69 1.77 -10.87
N SER A 308 2.91 0.82 -11.37
CA SER A 308 3.42 -0.43 -11.93
C SER A 308 2.64 -0.88 -13.17
N LYS A 309 3.32 -1.58 -14.07
CA LYS A 309 2.70 -2.13 -15.29
C LYS A 309 1.89 -3.41 -15.03
N SER A 310 2.35 -4.28 -14.15
CA SER A 310 1.80 -5.64 -14.01
C SER A 310 1.35 -5.98 -12.59
N VAL A 311 1.68 -5.14 -11.61
CA VAL A 311 1.32 -5.38 -10.22
C VAL A 311 -0.06 -4.82 -9.92
N ARG A 312 -0.87 -5.61 -9.21
CA ARG A 312 -2.19 -5.22 -8.69
C ARG A 312 -2.22 -5.29 -7.15
N THR A 313 -3.03 -4.44 -6.55
CA THR A 313 -3.31 -4.41 -5.09
C THR A 313 -4.67 -5.02 -4.72
N PHE A 314 -5.50 -5.30 -5.72
CA PHE A 314 -6.88 -5.75 -5.63
C PHE A 314 -7.05 -7.12 -6.30
N ASP A 315 -8.19 -7.77 -6.05
CA ASP A 315 -8.56 -9.02 -6.73
C ASP A 315 -9.23 -8.70 -8.07
N VAL A 316 -9.08 -9.62 -9.03
CA VAL A 316 -9.70 -9.56 -10.36
C VAL A 316 -10.39 -10.88 -10.61
#